data_AF-A0AA97CDG4-F1
#
_entry.id   AF-A0AA97CDG4-F1
#
_cell.length_a   1.000
_cell.length_b   1.000
_cell.length_c   1.000
_cell.angle_alpha   90.00
_cell.angle_beta   90.00
_cell.angle_gamma   90.00
#
_symmetry.space_group_name_H-M   'P 1'
#
loop_
_entity.id
_entity.type
_entity.pdbx_description
1 polymer ?
#
loop_
_entity_poly.entity_id
_entity_poly.type
_entity_poly.pdbx_seq_one_letter_code
_entity_poly.pdbx_strand_id
1 'polypeptide(L)'
;MAEVIQFDVPIKLESGQEVTEITITDTMKQVGALRGLKLYDVMTSDVDSLIKLLPRVTSPRMTERDVSLLPIPAFNALATGIANFLVPNSPQETTDSADE
;
A
#
# COMPACT_ATOMS: atom_id res chain seq x y z
N MET A 1 -4.23 7.61 -7.71
CA MET A 1 -5.55 7.31 -7.19
C MET A 1 -5.30 6.36 -6.04
N ALA A 2 -6.06 6.46 -4.97
CA ALA A 2 -5.98 5.47 -3.89
C ALA A 2 -6.26 4.07 -4.46
N GLU A 3 -5.61 3.04 -3.93
CA GLU A 3 -5.77 1.65 -4.36
C GLU A 3 -6.56 0.88 -3.31
N VAL A 4 -7.67 0.25 -3.71
CA VAL A 4 -8.54 -0.51 -2.80
C VAL A 4 -8.18 -1.98 -2.91
N ILE A 5 -7.77 -2.58 -1.80
CA ILE A 5 -7.46 -4.00 -1.67
C ILE A 5 -8.64 -4.69 -0.98
N GLN A 6 -9.28 -5.61 -1.70
CA GLN A 6 -10.37 -6.45 -1.20
C GLN A 6 -9.80 -7.74 -0.60
N PHE A 7 -10.43 -8.23 0.46
CA PHE A 7 -10.10 -9.48 1.13
C PHE A 7 -11.28 -10.45 1.09
N ASP A 8 -11.01 -11.72 0.80
CA ASP A 8 -12.04 -12.77 0.80
C ASP A 8 -12.53 -13.10 2.22
N VAL A 9 -11.68 -12.87 3.23
CA VAL A 9 -11.97 -13.13 4.65
C VAL A 9 -11.90 -11.82 5.42
N PRO A 10 -12.90 -11.50 6.26
CA PRO A 10 -12.86 -10.32 7.10
C PRO A 10 -11.64 -10.31 8.03
N ILE A 11 -10.96 -9.17 8.10
CA ILE A 11 -9.83 -8.94 8.99
C ILE A 11 -10.33 -8.14 10.19
N LYS A 12 -10.00 -8.59 11.39
CA LYS A 12 -10.32 -7.87 12.62
C LYS A 12 -9.16 -6.98 13.03
N LEU A 13 -9.42 -5.68 13.11
CA LEU A 13 -8.49 -4.68 13.61
C LEU A 13 -8.60 -4.56 15.13
N GLU A 14 -7.55 -4.04 15.78
CA GLU A 14 -7.49 -3.77 17.22
C GLU A 14 -8.55 -2.78 17.69
N SER A 15 -9.02 -1.93 16.79
CA SER A 15 -10.18 -1.06 17.03
C SER A 15 -11.48 -1.84 17.29
N GLY A 16 -11.48 -3.15 17.05
CA GLY A 16 -12.66 -4.01 17.09
C GLY A 16 -13.44 -4.04 15.78
N GLN A 17 -13.03 -3.24 14.78
CA GLN A 17 -13.66 -3.19 13.47
C GLN A 17 -13.27 -4.42 12.63
N GLU A 18 -14.26 -5.03 11.99
CA GLU A 18 -14.03 -6.03 10.95
C GLU A 18 -14.09 -5.35 9.58
N VAL A 19 -13.06 -5.58 8.76
CA VAL A 19 -12.92 -4.99 7.43
C VAL A 19 -12.76 -6.06 6.38
N THR A 20 -13.46 -5.89 5.26
CA THR A 20 -13.29 -6.71 4.04
C THR A 20 -12.48 -5.99 2.98
N GLU A 21 -12.21 -4.70 3.18
CA GLU A 21 -11.40 -3.90 2.28
C GLU A 21 -10.50 -2.93 3.05
N ILE A 22 -9.31 -2.68 2.50
CA ILE A 22 -8.40 -1.64 2.97
C ILE A 22 -7.98 -0.81 1.77
N THR A 23 -8.00 0.51 1.94
CA THR A 23 -7.56 1.46 0.93
C THR A 23 -6.13 1.93 1.22
N ILE A 24 -5.21 1.75 0.28
CA ILE A 24 -3.92 2.45 0.26
C ILE A 24 -4.17 3.86 -0.29
N THR A 25 -4.06 4.84 0.58
CA THR A 25 -4.38 6.25 0.32
C THR A 25 -3.31 6.94 -0.52
N ASP A 26 -3.63 8.10 -1.10
CA ASP A 26 -2.68 8.90 -1.88
C ASP A 26 -1.48 9.40 -1.05
N THR A 27 -1.49 9.28 0.28
CA THR A 27 -0.32 9.53 1.14
C THR A 27 0.88 8.68 0.72
N MET A 28 0.68 7.50 0.14
CA MET A 28 1.75 6.66 -0.40
C MET A 28 2.59 7.34 -1.49
N LYS A 29 2.04 8.35 -2.18
CA LYS A 29 2.76 9.13 -3.21
C LYS A 29 3.70 10.19 -2.63
N GLN A 30 3.64 10.44 -1.34
CA GLN A 30 4.43 11.47 -0.67
C GLN A 30 5.67 10.83 -0.05
N VAL A 31 6.85 11.38 -0.32
CA VAL A 31 8.12 10.95 0.32
C VAL A 31 8.02 10.97 1.85
N GLY A 32 7.18 11.83 2.42
CA GLY A 32 6.92 11.88 3.86
C GLY A 32 6.43 10.55 4.46
N ALA A 33 5.70 9.72 3.70
CA ALA A 33 5.24 8.41 4.16
C ALA A 33 6.42 7.47 4.47
N LEU A 34 7.51 7.59 3.72
CA LEU A 34 8.72 6.78 3.84
C LEU A 34 9.69 7.29 4.92
N ARG A 35 9.34 8.35 5.66
CA ARG A 35 10.23 8.93 6.68
C ARG A 35 10.71 7.85 7.66
N GLY A 36 12.04 7.75 7.82
CA GLY A 36 12.67 6.78 8.73
C GLY A 36 12.71 5.34 8.20
N LEU A 37 12.32 5.11 6.94
CA LEU A 37 12.46 3.83 6.23
C LEU A 37 13.48 4.00 5.11
N LYS A 38 14.20 2.93 4.77
CA LYS A 38 15.01 2.93 3.56
C LYS A 38 14.09 2.64 2.38
N LEU A 39 14.22 3.42 1.31
CA LEU A 39 13.44 3.20 0.09
C LEU A 39 13.65 1.78 -0.46
N TYR A 40 14.89 1.30 -0.44
CA TYR A 40 15.23 -0.05 -0.90
C TYR A 40 14.44 -1.14 -0.16
N ASP A 41 14.38 -1.05 1.17
CA ASP A 41 13.68 -2.04 2.00
C ASP A 41 12.18 -2.07 1.64
N VAL A 42 11.57 -0.92 1.37
CA VAL A 42 10.18 -0.85 0.89
C VAL A 42 10.03 -1.44 -0.52
N MET A 43 10.97 -1.15 -1.44
CA MET A 43 10.95 -1.70 -2.81
C MET A 43 11.06 -3.23 -2.81
N THR A 44 11.84 -3.80 -1.90
CA THR A 44 11.99 -5.25 -1.75
C THR A 44 10.94 -5.88 -0.84
N SER A 45 9.91 -5.11 -0.45
CA SER A 45 8.83 -5.56 0.44
C SER A 45 9.33 -6.16 1.75
N ASP A 46 10.34 -5.54 2.37
CA ASP A 46 10.82 -5.91 3.69
C ASP A 46 9.70 -5.82 4.73
N VAL A 47 9.53 -6.90 5.50
CA VAL A 47 8.38 -7.08 6.39
C VAL A 47 8.35 -6.00 7.48
N ASP A 48 9.49 -5.73 8.13
CA ASP A 48 9.57 -4.74 9.20
C ASP A 48 9.30 -3.32 8.69
N SER A 49 9.73 -3.04 7.46
CA SER A 49 9.47 -1.76 6.80
C SER A 49 8.00 -1.59 6.45
N LEU A 50 7.36 -2.63 5.93
CA LEU A 50 5.93 -2.61 5.59
C LEU A 50 5.03 -2.55 6.83
N ILE A 51 5.40 -3.23 7.93
CA ILE A 51 4.70 -3.13 9.22
C ILE A 51 4.62 -1.68 9.70
N LYS A 52 5.71 -0.91 9.51
CA LYS A 52 5.76 0.51 9.88
C LYS A 52 5.07 1.43 8.87
N LEU A 53 5.08 1.05 7.59
CA LEU A 53 4.56 1.87 6.49
C LEU A 53 3.04 1.79 6.37
N LEU A 54 2.48 0.58 6.35
CA LEU A 54 1.05 0.33 6.11
C LEU A 54 0.15 1.19 7.03
N PRO A 55 0.38 1.29 8.36
CA PRO A 55 -0.38 2.17 9.26
C PRO A 55 -0.47 3.64 8.83
N ARG A 56 0.53 4.13 8.09
CA ARG A 56 0.65 5.54 7.66
C ARG A 56 -0.14 5.82 6.39
N VAL A 57 -0.32 4.80 5.56
CA VAL A 57 -0.86 4.94 4.20
C VAL A 57 -2.19 4.23 4.02
N THR A 58 -2.68 3.45 4.98
CA THR A 58 -3.96 2.74 4.87
C THR A 58 -5.14 3.46 5.51
N SER A 59 -6.33 3.21 4.96
CA SER A 59 -7.63 3.57 5.53
C SER A 59 -8.57 2.35 5.45
N PRO A 60 -9.18 1.89 6.56
CA PRO A 60 -9.01 2.40 7.93
C PRO A 60 -7.56 2.34 8.43
N ARG A 61 -7.22 3.25 9.35
CA ARG A 61 -5.88 3.27 9.93
C ARG A 61 -5.66 1.98 10.71
N MET A 62 -4.59 1.29 10.37
CA MET A 62 -4.14 0.09 11.08
C MET A 62 -3.11 0.47 12.13
N THR A 63 -2.96 -0.35 13.18
CA THR A 63 -1.79 -0.32 14.06
C THR A 63 -0.68 -1.21 13.48
N GLU A 64 0.57 -1.05 13.94
CA GLU A 64 1.65 -1.99 13.57
C GLU A 64 1.32 -3.43 14.00
N ARG A 65 0.55 -3.56 15.08
CA ARG A 65 0.09 -4.84 15.60
C ARG A 65 -1.00 -5.47 14.73
N ASP A 66 -1.93 -4.68 14.20
CA ASP A 66 -2.88 -5.15 13.19
C ASP A 66 -2.16 -5.77 12.00
N VAL A 67 -1.14 -5.06 11.49
CA VAL A 67 -0.35 -5.52 10.33
C VAL A 67 0.43 -6.79 10.66
N SER A 68 1.01 -6.86 11.87
CA SER A 68 1.77 -8.02 12.33
C SER A 68 0.91 -9.28 12.53
N LEU A 69 -0.40 -9.12 12.73
CA LEU A 69 -1.36 -10.20 12.92
C LEU A 69 -2.13 -10.55 11.64
N LEU A 70 -1.84 -9.87 10.53
CA LEU A 70 -2.48 -10.15 9.26
C LEU A 70 -2.21 -11.58 8.78
N PRO A 71 -3.20 -12.24 8.16
CA PRO A 71 -2.95 -13.42 7.36
C PRO A 71 -1.95 -13.12 6.24
N ILE A 72 -1.07 -14.07 5.94
CA ILE A 72 -0.04 -13.93 4.89
C ILE A 72 -0.63 -13.48 3.54
N PRO A 73 -1.76 -14.03 3.05
CA PRO A 73 -2.34 -13.57 1.77
C PRO A 73 -2.77 -12.10 1.79
N ALA A 74 -3.34 -11.64 2.90
CA ALA A 74 -3.77 -10.25 3.06
C ALA A 74 -2.57 -9.30 3.12
N PHE A 75 -1.53 -9.67 3.87
CA PHE A 75 -0.27 -8.91 3.91
C PHE A 75 0.37 -8.82 2.53
N ASN A 76 0.44 -9.93 1.79
CA ASN A 76 0.99 -9.96 0.45
C ASN A 76 0.20 -9.09 -0.55
N ALA A 77 -1.13 -9.06 -0.45
CA ALA A 77 -1.97 -8.20 -1.28
C ALA A 77 -1.68 -6.71 -1.03
N LEU A 78 -1.54 -6.31 0.25
CA LEU A 78 -1.14 -4.96 0.62
C LEU A 78 0.27 -4.61 0.15
N ALA A 79 1.23 -5.53 0.30
CA ALA A 79 2.61 -5.34 -0.18
C ALA A 79 2.66 -5.13 -1.70
N THR A 80 1.86 -5.90 -2.44
CA THR A 80 1.72 -5.76 -3.90
C THR A 80 1.16 -4.38 -4.27
N GLY A 81 0.13 -3.93 -3.57
CA GLY A 81 -0.41 -2.58 -3.75
C GLY A 81 0.65 -1.50 -3.52
N ILE A 82 1.43 -1.61 -2.43
CA ILE A 82 2.56 -0.68 -2.17
C ILE A 82 3.59 -0.69 -3.31
N ALA A 83 3.93 -1.87 -3.84
CA ALA A 83 4.88 -1.98 -4.94
C ALA A 83 4.38 -1.27 -6.21
N ASN A 84 3.06 -1.32 -6.50
CA ASN A 84 2.46 -0.62 -7.64
C ASN A 84 2.70 0.90 -7.60
N PHE A 85 2.77 1.51 -6.41
CA PHE A 85 3.07 2.95 -6.26
C PHE A 85 4.53 3.32 -6.55
N LEU A 86 5.44 2.35 -6.52
CA LEU A 86 6.87 2.57 -6.74
C LEU A 86 7.28 2.35 -8.20
N VAL A 87 6.38 1.78 -9.02
CA VAL A 87 6.59 1.68 -10.46
C VAL A 87 6.53 3.10 -11.04
N PRO A 88 7.54 3.55 -11.79
CA PRO A 88 7.49 4.85 -12.44
C PRO A 88 6.27 4.88 -13.36
N ASN A 89 5.45 5.93 -13.26
CA ASN A 89 4.41 6.18 -14.25
C ASN A 89 5.13 6.32 -15.59
N SER A 90 5.06 5.30 -16.44
CA SER A 90 5.43 5.47 -17.84
C SER A 90 4.65 6.68 -18.35
N PRO A 91 5.30 7.67 -18.98
CA PRO A 91 4.55 8.62 -19.77
C PRO A 91 3.70 7.79 -20.71
N GLN A 92 2.37 7.88 -20.62
CA GLN A 92 1.58 7.52 -21.76
C GLN A 92 2.04 8.48 -22.85
N GLU A 93 2.84 7.98 -23.80
CA GLU A 93 3.02 8.64 -25.09
C GLU A 93 1.62 8.89 -25.62
N THR A 94 1.13 10.11 -25.46
CA THR A 94 0.18 10.68 -26.39
C THR A 94 0.95 10.81 -27.70
N THR A 95 1.05 9.72 -28.44
CA THR A 95 1.27 9.75 -29.89
C THR A 95 0.05 10.42 -30.49
N ASP A 96 0.02 11.75 -30.43
CA ASP A 96 -0.82 12.57 -31.29
C ASP A 96 -0.17 12.51 -32.67
N SER A 97 -0.62 11.53 -33.46
CA SER A 97 -0.29 11.43 -34.89
C SER A 97 -1.13 12.49 -35.61
N ALA A 98 -0.69 13.74 -35.55
CA ALA A 98 -1.13 14.75 -36.49
C ALA A 98 -0.15 14.73 -37.66
N ASP A 99 -0.53 14.00 -38.71
CA ASP A 99 0.04 14.13 -40.04
C ASP A 99 0.00 15.60 -40.48
N GLU A 100 1.14 16.14 -40.91
CA GLU A 100 1.25 17.34 -41.75
C GLU A 100 2.15 17.04 -42.96
#